data_AF-A0A950BLH1-F1
#
_entry.id   AF-A0A950BLH1-F1
#
_cell.length_a   1.000
_cell.length_b   1.000
_cell.length_c   1.000
_cell.angle_alpha   90.00
_cell.angle_beta   90.00
_cell.angle_gamma   90.00
#
_symmetry.space_group_name_H-M   'P 1'
#
loop_
_entity.id
_entity.type
_entity.pdbx_description
1 polymer ?
#
loop_
_entity_poly.entity_id
_entity_poly.type
_entity_poly.pdbx_seq_one_letter_code
_entity_poly.pdbx_strand_id
1 'polypeptide(L)'
;MKRHVPPPAGSISVVPAGSPALWRWSGSFDWLHIFLEPSLVARVAAEAFDLDPARMTVPPLDGLDLPQLRAAMGAVDAELTAGGAGGRLAAESLAHVLAVHLIRHVLAPLRPERGRDGTLPRARLRAVVAYVEEHLEAGPSLEQMAAVARLSPYHFARQFKAATG
;
A
#
# COMPACT_ATOMS: atom_id res chain seq x y z
N MET A 1 -6.84 10.53 -18.07
CA MET A 1 -7.18 9.50 -19.08
C MET A 1 -8.42 9.99 -19.83
N LYS A 2 -8.46 9.99 -21.17
CA LYS A 2 -9.67 10.40 -21.92
C LYS A 2 -10.35 9.15 -22.49
N ARG A 3 -11.60 8.88 -22.11
CA ARG A 3 -12.44 7.84 -22.72
C ARG A 3 -13.65 8.46 -23.41
N HIS A 4 -13.98 7.93 -24.58
CA HIS A 4 -15.17 8.29 -25.34
C HIS A 4 -16.39 7.39 -25.05
N VAL A 5 -16.17 6.24 -24.42
CA VAL A 5 -17.22 5.27 -24.05
C VAL A 5 -17.17 5.03 -22.54
N PRO A 6 -18.30 5.17 -21.82
CA PRO A 6 -18.35 4.94 -20.38
C PRO A 6 -17.93 3.49 -20.03
N PRO A 7 -17.32 3.26 -18.86
CA PRO A 7 -17.05 1.91 -18.37
C PRO A 7 -18.34 1.08 -18.25
N PRO A 8 -18.28 -0.24 -18.47
CA PRO A 8 -19.35 -1.14 -18.05
C PRO A 8 -19.70 -0.93 -16.57
N ALA A 9 -20.96 -1.20 -16.20
CA ALA A 9 -21.44 -1.01 -14.85
C ALA A 9 -20.55 -1.71 -13.80
N GLY A 10 -20.19 -0.93 -12.78
CA GLY A 10 -19.32 -1.32 -11.67
C GLY A 10 -17.85 -1.57 -12.02
N SER A 11 -17.41 -1.22 -13.23
CA SER A 11 -15.97 -1.10 -13.48
C SER A 11 -15.32 -0.19 -12.45
N ILE A 12 -14.12 -0.55 -12.01
CA ILE A 12 -13.35 0.20 -11.02
C ILE A 12 -12.22 0.94 -11.71
N SER A 13 -12.00 2.19 -11.30
CA SER A 13 -10.84 2.98 -11.68
C SER A 13 -10.03 3.30 -10.43
N VAL A 14 -8.70 3.27 -10.55
CA VAL A 14 -7.76 3.61 -9.48
C VAL A 14 -6.97 4.83 -9.93
N VAL A 15 -7.06 5.89 -9.13
CA VAL A 15 -6.31 7.12 -9.35
C VAL A 15 -5.26 7.26 -8.25
N PRO A 16 -3.96 7.25 -8.57
CA PRO A 16 -2.91 7.44 -7.57
C PRO A 16 -2.98 8.85 -6.99
N ALA A 17 -2.65 8.99 -5.71
CA ALA A 17 -2.60 10.29 -5.05
C ALA A 17 -1.67 11.26 -5.81
N GLY A 18 -2.10 12.52 -5.94
CA GLY A 18 -1.36 13.55 -6.67
C GLY A 18 -1.43 13.45 -8.19
N SER A 19 -2.10 12.44 -8.77
CA SER A 19 -2.27 12.34 -10.22
C SER A 19 -3.36 13.30 -10.71
N PRO A 20 -3.10 14.11 -11.75
CA PRO A 20 -4.14 14.93 -12.36
C PRO A 20 -5.17 14.02 -13.06
N ALA A 21 -6.40 14.03 -12.56
CA ALA A 21 -7.52 13.30 -13.15
C ALA A 21 -8.57 14.28 -13.68
N LEU A 22 -8.82 14.24 -15.00
CA LEU A 22 -9.94 14.92 -15.63
C LEU A 22 -10.93 13.88 -16.12
N TRP A 23 -12.16 13.99 -15.63
CA TRP A 23 -13.26 13.13 -16.03
C TRP A 23 -14.28 13.93 -16.84
N ARG A 24 -14.76 13.33 -17.94
CA ARG A 24 -15.89 13.86 -18.70
C ARG A 24 -16.87 12.74 -18.95
N TRP A 25 -18.13 13.00 -18.62
CA TRP A 25 -19.23 12.07 -18.75
C TRP A 25 -20.41 12.79 -19.40
N SER A 26 -21.28 12.03 -20.06
CA SER A 26 -22.56 12.51 -20.59
C SER A 26 -23.67 11.56 -20.17
N GLY A 27 -24.75 12.08 -19.59
CA GLY A 27 -25.86 11.30 -19.04
C GLY A 27 -25.83 11.17 -17.51
N SER A 28 -26.83 10.48 -16.96
CA SER A 28 -26.94 10.18 -15.51
C SER A 28 -26.34 8.81 -15.20
N PHE A 29 -25.50 8.73 -14.17
CA PHE A 29 -24.97 7.49 -13.64
C PHE A 29 -24.67 7.66 -12.15
N ASP A 30 -24.74 6.55 -11.41
CA ASP A 30 -24.34 6.50 -10.00
C ASP A 30 -22.87 6.08 -9.92
N TRP A 31 -22.14 6.68 -8.99
CA TRP A 31 -20.75 6.34 -8.74
C TRP A 31 -20.42 6.34 -7.25
N LEU A 32 -19.43 5.55 -6.88
CA LEU A 32 -18.89 5.51 -5.52
C LEU A 32 -17.41 5.83 -5.61
N HIS A 33 -17.00 6.89 -4.92
CA HIS A 33 -15.60 7.28 -4.82
C HIS A 33 -15.14 7.11 -3.38
N ILE A 34 -14.12 6.27 -3.19
CA ILE A 34 -13.50 6.04 -1.89
C ILE A 34 -12.05 6.51 -1.96
N PHE A 35 -11.70 7.43 -1.08
CA PHE A 35 -10.34 7.88 -0.89
C PHE A 35 -9.68 7.03 0.18
N LEU A 36 -8.56 6.40 -0.17
CA LEU A 36 -7.68 5.74 0.79
C LEU A 36 -6.46 6.63 1.01
N GLU A 37 -6.19 6.91 2.28
CA GLU A 37 -4.97 7.61 2.67
C GLU A 37 -3.72 6.85 2.17
N PRO A 38 -2.76 7.49 1.49
CA PRO A 38 -1.53 6.83 1.05
C PRO A 38 -0.77 6.16 2.21
N SER A 39 -0.82 6.77 3.39
CA SER A 39 -0.22 6.24 4.63
C SER A 39 -0.86 4.92 5.08
N LEU A 40 -2.18 4.76 4.91
CA LEU A 40 -2.89 3.51 5.18
C LEU A 40 -2.43 2.41 4.22
N VAL A 41 -2.37 2.71 2.92
CA VAL A 41 -1.94 1.74 1.90
C VAL A 41 -0.48 1.33 2.14
N ALA A 42 0.39 2.29 2.44
CA ALA A 42 1.80 2.04 2.80
C ALA A 42 1.92 1.13 4.03
N ARG A 43 1.16 1.42 5.08
CA ARG A 43 1.16 0.62 6.32
C ARG A 43 0.69 -0.82 6.06
N VAL A 44 -0.43 -1.00 5.37
CA VAL A 44 -0.94 -2.34 5.04
C VAL A 44 0.04 -3.12 4.18
N ALA A 45 0.70 -2.46 3.23
CA ALA A 45 1.69 -3.11 2.38
C ALA A 45 2.93 -3.57 3.16
N ALA A 46 3.40 -2.76 4.10
CA ALA A 46 4.50 -3.13 4.98
C ALA A 46 4.10 -4.27 5.94
N GLU A 47 2.98 -4.13 6.64
CA GLU A 47 2.58 -5.05 7.71
C GLU A 47 2.04 -6.39 7.18
N ALA A 48 1.20 -6.37 6.15
CA ALA A 48 0.51 -7.57 5.67
C ALA A 48 1.18 -8.24 4.47
N PHE A 49 2.03 -7.51 3.73
CA PHE A 49 2.64 -8.00 2.49
C PHE A 49 4.17 -7.98 2.47
N ASP A 50 4.82 -7.39 3.48
CA ASP A 50 6.28 -7.20 3.55
C ASP A 50 6.81 -6.46 2.30
N LEU A 51 6.05 -5.46 1.85
CA LEU A 51 6.42 -4.61 0.72
C LEU A 51 7.00 -3.28 1.22
N ASP A 52 8.08 -2.84 0.58
CA ASP A 52 8.65 -1.52 0.83
C ASP A 52 7.76 -0.43 0.21
N PRO A 53 7.09 0.42 1.01
CA PRO A 53 6.19 1.44 0.48
C PRO A 53 6.90 2.46 -0.41
N ALA A 54 8.20 2.70 -0.19
CA ALA A 54 8.99 3.62 -1.02
C ALA A 54 9.21 3.09 -2.45
N ARG A 55 9.04 1.78 -2.65
CA ARG A 55 9.17 1.11 -3.96
C ARG A 55 7.82 0.80 -4.59
N MET A 56 6.73 1.12 -3.92
CA MET A 56 5.39 0.88 -4.44
C MET A 56 4.97 2.03 -5.34
N THR A 57 4.65 1.69 -6.59
CA THR A 57 3.99 2.60 -7.52
C THR A 57 2.64 2.01 -7.90
N VAL A 58 1.56 2.70 -7.54
CA VAL A 58 0.22 2.40 -8.05
C VAL A 58 0.09 3.14 -9.38
N PRO A 59 -0.04 2.45 -10.54
CA PRO A 59 -0.33 3.13 -11.79
C PRO A 59 -1.79 3.60 -11.81
N PRO A 60 -2.13 4.65 -12.59
CA PRO A 60 -3.52 4.93 -12.90
C PRO A 60 -4.10 3.76 -13.69
N LEU A 61 -5.19 3.19 -13.18
CA LEU A 61 -5.89 2.06 -13.78
C LEU A 61 -7.36 2.43 -14.01
N ASP A 62 -7.96 1.87 -15.05
CA ASP A 62 -9.35 2.09 -15.37
C ASP A 62 -9.95 0.81 -15.97
N GLY A 63 -11.28 0.67 -15.86
CA GLY A 63 -11.99 -0.48 -16.42
C GLY A 63 -11.68 -1.81 -15.72
N LEU A 64 -11.24 -1.78 -14.47
CA LEU A 64 -10.93 -3.00 -13.72
C LEU A 64 -12.22 -3.74 -13.34
N ASP A 65 -12.25 -5.05 -13.59
CA ASP A 65 -13.27 -5.94 -13.06
C ASP A 65 -12.72 -6.73 -11.88
N LEU A 66 -12.89 -6.18 -10.68
CA LEU A 66 -12.43 -6.78 -9.43
C LEU A 66 -13.61 -6.97 -8.48
N PRO A 67 -14.34 -8.11 -8.57
CA PRO A 67 -15.55 -8.35 -7.78
C PRO A 67 -15.33 -8.22 -6.28
N GLN A 68 -14.19 -8.67 -5.76
CA GLN A 68 -13.87 -8.60 -4.33
C GLN A 68 -13.64 -7.16 -3.88
N LEU A 69 -12.93 -6.36 -4.69
CA LEU A 69 -12.73 -4.94 -4.40
C LEU A 69 -14.07 -4.19 -4.44
N ARG A 70 -14.91 -4.49 -5.44
CA ARG A 70 -16.26 -3.93 -5.58
C ARG A 70 -17.15 -4.23 -4.39
N ALA A 71 -17.15 -5.48 -3.91
CA ALA A 71 -17.92 -5.88 -2.74
C ALA A 71 -17.45 -5.14 -1.48
N ALA A 72 -16.13 -5.01 -1.29
CA ALA A 72 -15.58 -4.24 -0.17
C ALA A 72 -15.93 -2.74 -0.27
N MET A 73 -15.97 -2.16 -1.47
CA MET A 73 -16.42 -0.78 -1.68
C MET A 73 -17.90 -0.63 -1.31
N GLY A 74 -18.76 -1.56 -1.75
CA GLY A 74 -20.19 -1.55 -1.40
C GLY A 74 -20.44 -1.70 0.10
N ALA A 75 -19.61 -2.48 0.81
CA ALA A 75 -19.70 -2.59 2.26
C ALA A 75 -19.37 -1.27 2.96
N VAL A 76 -18.39 -0.50 2.46
CA VAL A 76 -18.09 0.85 2.97
C VAL A 76 -19.27 1.78 2.77
N ASP A 77 -19.87 1.78 1.58
CA ASP A 77 -21.02 2.62 1.26
C ASP A 77 -22.22 2.30 2.17
N ALA A 78 -22.53 1.02 2.36
CA ALA A 78 -23.59 0.57 3.24
C ALA A 78 -23.36 1.00 4.70
N GLU A 79 -22.14 0.86 5.20
CA GLU A 79 -21.79 1.26 6.59
C GLU A 79 -21.92 2.78 6.78
N LEU A 80 -21.37 3.57 5.85
CA LEU A 80 -21.42 5.03 5.90
C LEU A 80 -22.86 5.56 5.78
N THR A 81 -23.71 4.86 5.02
CA THR A 81 -25.13 5.23 4.85
C THR A 81 -25.98 4.82 6.06
N ALA A 82 -25.69 3.66 6.68
CA ALA A 82 -26.44 3.16 7.82
C ALA A 82 -26.22 4.00 9.10
N GLY A 83 -25.01 4.56 9.28
CA GLY A 83 -24.71 5.48 10.40
C GLY A 83 -24.87 4.85 11.79
N GLY A 84 -24.71 3.53 11.89
CA GLY A 84 -24.91 2.77 13.12
C GLY A 84 -23.84 3.01 14.20
N ALA A 85 -24.12 2.55 15.42
CA ALA A 85 -23.14 2.57 16.50
C ALA A 85 -21.89 1.75 16.11
N GLY A 86 -20.70 2.34 16.31
CA GLY A 86 -19.43 1.70 15.93
C GLY A 86 -18.98 1.97 14.49
N GLY A 87 -19.71 2.78 13.71
CA GLY A 87 -19.43 2.96 12.28
C GLY A 87 -18.03 3.49 11.95
N ARG A 88 -17.39 4.25 12.84
CA ARG A 88 -15.99 4.65 12.67
C ARG A 88 -15.05 3.44 12.65
N LEU A 89 -15.17 2.53 13.62
CA LEU A 89 -14.34 1.34 13.70
C LEU A 89 -14.60 0.40 12.51
N ALA A 90 -15.86 0.26 12.11
CA ALA A 90 -16.24 -0.52 10.95
C ALA A 90 -15.65 0.07 9.65
N ALA A 91 -15.79 1.38 9.43
CA ALA A 91 -15.21 2.08 8.28
C ALA A 91 -13.68 1.97 8.25
N GLU A 92 -13.02 2.13 9.40
CA GLU A 92 -11.56 1.94 9.51
C GLU A 92 -11.18 0.49 9.14
N SER A 93 -11.90 -0.51 9.62
CA SER A 93 -11.65 -1.92 9.30
C SER A 93 -11.85 -2.21 7.81
N LEU A 94 -12.92 -1.69 7.21
CA LEU A 94 -13.20 -1.84 5.78
C LEU A 94 -12.15 -1.12 4.90
N ALA A 95 -11.63 0.02 5.35
CA ALA A 95 -10.53 0.69 4.66
C ALA A 95 -9.26 -0.18 4.62
N HIS A 96 -8.95 -0.92 5.68
CA HIS A 96 -7.84 -1.89 5.66
C HIS A 96 -8.10 -3.03 4.68
N VAL A 97 -9.33 -3.56 4.65
CA VAL A 97 -9.74 -4.61 3.68
C VAL A 97 -9.62 -4.11 2.24
N LEU A 98 -10.04 -2.88 1.96
CA LEU A 98 -9.86 -2.24 0.65
C LEU A 98 -8.39 -2.12 0.26
N ALA A 99 -7.53 -1.65 1.17
CA ALA A 99 -6.09 -1.56 0.92
C ALA A 99 -5.48 -2.94 0.62
N VAL A 100 -5.88 -3.99 1.35
CA VAL A 100 -5.45 -5.37 1.09
C VAL A 100 -5.85 -5.83 -0.32
N HIS A 101 -7.10 -5.60 -0.74
CA HIS A 101 -7.55 -5.95 -2.09
C HIS A 101 -6.83 -5.15 -3.17
N LEU A 102 -6.64 -3.84 -2.96
CA LEU A 102 -5.88 -3.00 -3.86
C LEU A 102 -4.47 -3.56 -4.07
N ILE A 103 -3.73 -3.84 -2.98
CA ILE A 103 -2.37 -4.38 -3.07
C ILE A 103 -2.35 -5.75 -3.77
N ARG A 104 -3.28 -6.65 -3.43
CA ARG A 104 -3.36 -8.00 -4.05
C ARG A 104 -3.59 -7.96 -5.55
N HIS A 105 -4.43 -7.07 -6.04
CA HIS A 105 -4.89 -7.12 -7.42
C HIS A 105 -4.21 -6.09 -8.32
N VAL A 106 -3.68 -5.01 -7.75
CA VAL A 106 -3.00 -3.93 -8.50
C VAL A 106 -1.48 -4.01 -8.37
N LEU A 107 -0.96 -4.46 -7.22
CA LEU A 107 0.49 -4.43 -6.95
C LEU A 107 1.15 -5.81 -6.93
N ALA A 108 0.40 -6.89 -6.65
CA ALA A 108 0.97 -8.24 -6.57
C ALA A 108 1.31 -8.94 -7.92
N PRO A 109 0.71 -8.62 -9.09
CA PRO A 109 1.13 -9.20 -10.37
C PRO A 109 2.59 -8.88 -10.76
N LEU A 110 3.27 -7.98 -10.04
CA LEU A 110 4.67 -7.61 -10.24
C LEU A 110 5.68 -8.50 -9.48
N ARG A 111 5.25 -9.62 -8.88
CA ARG A 111 6.15 -10.52 -8.15
C ARG A 111 6.80 -11.57 -9.06
N PRO A 112 8.15 -11.62 -9.17
CA PRO A 112 8.84 -12.91 -9.21
C PRO A 112 8.59 -13.62 -7.88
N GLU A 113 8.52 -14.95 -7.92
CA GLU A 113 8.16 -15.80 -6.79
C GLU A 113 8.86 -15.43 -5.47
N ARG A 114 8.13 -15.61 -4.37
CA ARG A 114 8.57 -15.43 -2.99
C ARG A 114 9.86 -16.21 -2.72
N GLY A 115 11.01 -15.60 -2.97
CA GLY A 115 12.27 -15.99 -2.40
C GLY A 115 12.32 -15.52 -0.95
N ARG A 116 12.08 -16.44 -0.02
CA ARG A 116 12.41 -16.38 1.42
C ARG A 116 13.10 -15.07 1.84
N ASP A 117 12.40 -14.22 2.57
CA ASP A 117 13.01 -13.14 3.34
C ASP A 117 13.93 -13.74 4.41
N GLY A 118 15.18 -13.97 3.99
CA GLY A 118 16.27 -14.39 4.84
C GLY A 118 16.78 -13.24 5.70
N THR A 119 17.73 -13.58 6.56
CA THR A 119 18.51 -12.63 7.35
C THR A 119 19.11 -11.52 6.48
N LEU A 120 19.34 -10.34 7.08
CA LEU A 120 19.97 -9.22 6.39
C LEU A 120 21.25 -9.72 5.68
N PRO A 121 21.37 -9.58 4.34
CA PRO A 121 22.51 -10.12 3.61
C PRO A 121 23.83 -9.64 4.24
N ARG A 122 24.80 -10.55 4.42
CA ARG A 122 26.06 -10.28 5.15
C ARG A 122 26.77 -8.99 4.71
N ALA A 123 26.72 -8.66 3.42
CA ALA A 123 27.32 -7.42 2.91
C ALA A 123 26.61 -6.15 3.44
N ARG A 124 25.27 -6.17 3.51
CA ARG A 124 24.48 -5.06 4.09
C ARG A 124 24.65 -4.99 5.59
N LEU A 125 24.69 -6.14 6.27
CA LEU A 125 24.98 -6.19 7.70
C LEU A 125 26.34 -5.56 8.02
N ARG A 126 27.41 -5.90 7.26
CA ARG A 126 28.73 -5.27 7.43
C ARG A 126 28.71 -3.76 7.18
N ALA A 127 27.99 -3.30 6.15
CA ALA A 127 27.87 -1.86 5.88
C ALA A 127 27.18 -1.11 7.02
N VAL A 128 26.14 -1.70 7.60
CA VAL A 128 25.44 -1.15 8.77
C VAL A 128 26.32 -1.16 10.02
N VAL A 129 27.05 -2.25 10.28
CA VAL A 129 27.98 -2.34 11.41
C VAL A 129 29.07 -1.29 11.31
N ALA A 130 29.69 -1.14 10.13
CA ALA A 130 30.71 -0.11 9.90
C ALA A 130 30.15 1.30 10.10
N TYR A 131 28.92 1.57 9.63
CA TYR A 131 28.25 2.84 9.85
C TYR A 131 27.99 3.11 11.34
N VAL A 132 27.55 2.10 12.10
CA VAL A 132 27.36 2.21 13.55
C VAL A 132 28.67 2.49 14.26
N GLU A 133 29.74 1.78 13.91
CA GLU A 133 31.09 1.97 14.46
C GLU A 133 31.62 3.39 14.19
N GLU A 134 31.39 3.94 13.00
CA GLU A 134 31.79 5.29 12.63
C GLU A 134 30.97 6.40 13.31
N HIS A 135 29.73 6.09 13.74
CA HIS A 135 28.79 7.06 14.33
C HIS A 135 28.43 6.76 15.79
N LEU A 136 29.28 6.01 16.51
CA LEU A 136 29.04 5.58 17.90
C LEU A 136 28.75 6.76 18.86
N GLU A 137 29.45 7.89 18.68
CA GLU A 137 29.27 9.08 19.54
C GLU A 137 27.93 9.78 19.32
N ALA A 138 27.34 9.66 18.13
CA ALA A 138 26.10 10.35 17.76
C ALA A 138 24.84 9.50 18.03
N GLY A 139 24.97 8.17 18.13
CA GLY A 139 23.84 7.26 18.28
C GLY A 139 22.96 7.23 17.03
N PRO A 140 23.31 6.43 16.00
CA PRO A 140 22.58 6.44 14.75
C PRO A 140 21.14 5.97 14.90
N SER A 141 20.21 6.67 14.26
CA SER A 141 18.79 6.31 14.29
C SER A 141 18.49 5.06 13.45
N LEU A 142 17.35 4.42 13.74
CA LEU A 142 16.89 3.27 12.96
C LEU A 142 16.70 3.63 11.49
N GLU A 143 16.23 4.83 11.20
CA GLU A 143 16.04 5.35 9.85
C GLU A 143 17.37 5.51 9.12
N GLN A 144 18.41 5.99 9.80
CA GLN A 144 19.74 6.14 9.23
C GLN A 144 20.36 4.77 8.90
N MET A 145 20.28 3.81 9.82
CA MET A 145 20.78 2.46 9.60
C MET A 145 20.02 1.74 8.47
N ALA A 146 18.70 1.94 8.40
CA ALA A 146 17.89 1.39 7.32
C ALA A 146 18.22 2.01 5.96
N ALA A 147 18.50 3.31 5.91
CA ALA A 147 18.95 4.00 4.71
C ALA A 147 20.28 3.41 4.18
N VAL A 148 21.24 3.12 5.07
CA VAL A 148 22.50 2.44 4.71
C VAL A 148 22.24 1.06 4.11
N ALA A 149 21.29 0.30 4.68
CA ALA A 149 20.88 -1.00 4.14
C ALA A 149 20.01 -0.90 2.85
N ARG A 150 19.63 0.31 2.43
CA ARG A 150 18.65 0.59 1.36
C ARG A 150 17.33 -0.16 1.59
N LEU A 151 16.87 -0.15 2.83
CA LEU A 151 15.62 -0.76 3.30
C LEU A 151 14.77 0.30 4.01
N SER A 152 13.47 0.04 4.11
CA SER A 152 12.63 0.78 5.05
C SER A 152 13.07 0.48 6.50
N PRO A 153 12.86 1.40 7.46
CA PRO A 153 13.18 1.19 8.88
C PRO A 153 12.59 -0.10 9.45
N TYR A 154 11.37 -0.42 9.03
CA TYR A 154 10.65 -1.62 9.43
C TYR A 154 11.30 -2.92 8.91
N HIS A 155 11.60 -3.01 7.61
CA HIS A 155 12.29 -4.18 7.04
C HIS A 155 13.69 -4.33 7.61
N PHE A 156 14.40 -3.22 7.80
CA PHE A 156 15.71 -3.23 8.44
C PHE A 156 15.61 -3.79 9.86
N ALA A 157 14.72 -3.28 10.72
CA ALA A 157 14.57 -3.76 12.10
C ALA A 157 14.30 -5.27 12.15
N ARG A 158 13.42 -5.78 11.28
CA ARG A 158 13.06 -7.21 11.24
C ARG A 158 14.22 -8.08 10.74
N GLN A 159 14.86 -7.71 9.63
CA GLN A 159 15.98 -8.48 9.07
C GLN A 159 17.24 -8.38 9.93
N PHE A 160 17.47 -7.23 10.57
CA PHE A 160 18.57 -7.01 11.51
C PHE A 160 18.38 -7.85 12.76
N LYS A 161 17.20 -7.81 13.41
CA LYS A 161 16.87 -8.69 14.54
C LYS A 161 17.03 -10.17 14.19
N ALA A 162 16.54 -10.60 13.02
CA ALA A 162 16.73 -11.98 12.57
C ALA A 162 18.21 -12.35 12.33
N ALA A 163 19.06 -11.38 11.98
CA ALA A 163 20.48 -11.59 11.74
C ALA A 163 21.35 -11.50 13.01
N THR A 164 20.93 -10.74 14.03
CA THR A 164 21.72 -10.46 15.24
C THR A 164 21.21 -11.14 16.51
N GLY A 165 19.97 -11.66 16.51
CA GLY A 165 19.31 -12.23 17.69
C GLY A 165 18.37 -11.23 18.37
#